data_AF-A0A7X2MHZ5-F1
#
_entry.id   AF-A0A7X2MHZ5-F1
#
_cell.length_a   1.000
_cell.length_b   1.000
_cell.length_c   1.000
_cell.angle_alpha   90.00
_cell.angle_beta   90.00
_cell.angle_gamma   90.00
#
_symmetry.space_group_name_H-M   'P 1'
#
loop_
_entity.id
_entity.type
_entity.pdbx_description
1 polymer ?
#
loop_
_entity_poly.entity_id
_entity_poly.type
_entity_poly.pdbx_seq_one_letter_code
_entity_poly.pdbx_strand_id
1 'polypeptide(L)'
;MRTLTLGFLLLAAGHATAASSFTQEWPSCDIKAQHDVKGETGGSIKDPLQAHISVRINVLQADIGNARKARHLTEAQSEQLWQQAGRVRKDADGYVKQQGFLSAAERASYDRELDDVAGRLCRAVK
;
A
#
# COMPACT_ATOMS: atom_id res chain seq x y z
N MET A 1 -13.15 -62.48 36.89
CA MET A 1 -13.73 -62.93 35.60
C MET A 1 -14.15 -61.71 34.79
N ARG A 2 -13.95 -61.75 33.47
CA ARG A 2 -14.37 -60.80 32.40
C ARG A 2 -13.51 -59.56 32.09
N THR A 3 -12.54 -59.78 31.19
CA THR A 3 -12.38 -59.18 29.82
C THR A 3 -12.72 -57.70 29.60
N LEU A 4 -11.72 -56.89 29.19
CA LEU A 4 -11.47 -56.30 27.83
C LEU A 4 -12.56 -55.28 27.37
N THR A 5 -12.26 -54.06 26.93
CA THR A 5 -11.48 -53.70 25.72
C THR A 5 -11.07 -52.22 25.68
N LEU A 6 -9.96 -51.96 24.97
CA LEU A 6 -9.46 -50.67 24.48
C LEU A 6 -10.48 -49.89 23.62
N GLY A 7 -10.34 -48.56 23.60
CA GLY A 7 -10.94 -47.68 22.59
C GLY A 7 -10.24 -46.33 22.51
N PHE A 8 -9.19 -46.25 21.69
CA PHE A 8 -8.45 -45.05 21.32
C PHE A 8 -9.25 -44.28 20.26
N LEU A 9 -9.54 -42.99 20.47
CA LEU A 9 -10.10 -42.11 19.44
C LEU A 9 -9.38 -40.75 19.50
N LEU A 10 -8.30 -40.66 18.73
CA LEU A 10 -7.66 -39.40 18.34
C LEU A 10 -8.58 -38.68 17.34
N LEU A 11 -9.25 -37.62 17.78
CA LEU A 11 -9.83 -36.64 16.87
C LEU A 11 -8.73 -35.65 16.45
N ALA A 12 -8.10 -35.93 15.33
CA ALA A 12 -7.30 -34.96 14.60
C ALA A 12 -8.24 -33.90 14.02
N ALA A 13 -8.37 -32.76 14.69
CA ALA A 13 -8.99 -31.57 14.13
C ALA A 13 -8.08 -31.03 13.01
N GLY A 14 -8.32 -31.50 11.79
CA GLY A 14 -7.78 -30.91 10.58
C GLY A 14 -8.31 -29.49 10.45
N HIS A 15 -7.52 -28.52 10.89
CA HIS A 15 -7.73 -27.13 10.51
C HIS A 15 -7.37 -27.05 9.03
N ALA A 16 -8.37 -27.22 8.17
CA ALA A 16 -8.29 -26.77 6.79
C ALA A 16 -8.14 -25.24 6.87
N THR A 17 -6.89 -24.77 6.91
CA THR A 17 -6.60 -23.39 6.54
C THR A 17 -7.05 -23.26 5.10
N ALA A 18 -8.24 -22.68 4.92
CA ALA A 18 -8.64 -22.15 3.64
C ALA A 18 -7.49 -21.23 3.20
N ALA A 19 -6.69 -21.70 2.25
CA ALA A 19 -5.70 -20.87 1.60
C ALA A 19 -6.51 -19.76 0.95
N SER A 20 -6.53 -18.58 1.58
CA SER A 20 -7.06 -17.38 0.95
C SER A 20 -6.38 -17.32 -0.40
N SER A 21 -7.16 -17.42 -1.47
CA SER A 21 -6.66 -17.23 -2.81
C SER A 21 -6.27 -15.76 -2.85
N PHE A 22 -5.01 -15.47 -2.51
CA PHE A 22 -4.47 -14.12 -2.53
C PHE A 22 -4.42 -13.71 -4.00
N THR A 23 -5.54 -13.29 -4.58
CA THR A 23 -5.49 -12.30 -5.64
C THR A 23 -4.71 -11.14 -5.05
N GLN A 24 -3.50 -10.92 -5.56
CA GLN A 24 -2.67 -9.81 -5.16
C GLN A 24 -3.48 -8.55 -5.50
N GLU A 25 -4.16 -8.01 -4.49
CA GLU A 25 -4.88 -6.75 -4.63
C GLU A 25 -3.82 -5.65 -4.83
N TRP A 26 -4.12 -4.69 -5.71
CA TRP A 26 -3.28 -3.53 -5.98
C TRP A 26 -4.04 -2.29 -5.50
N PRO A 27 -4.03 -1.96 -4.18
CA PRO A 27 -4.84 -0.87 -3.63
C PRO A 27 -4.56 0.49 -4.28
N SER A 28 -3.33 0.70 -4.78
CA SER A 28 -2.98 1.91 -5.55
C SER A 28 -3.81 2.09 -6.84
N CYS A 29 -4.41 1.02 -7.36
CA CYS A 29 -5.22 1.05 -8.58
C CYS A 29 -6.67 1.45 -8.36
N ASP A 30 -7.16 1.49 -7.12
CA ASP A 30 -8.44 2.13 -6.79
C ASP A 30 -8.21 3.63 -6.54
N ILE A 31 -8.14 4.40 -7.63
CA ILE A 31 -7.86 5.84 -7.57
C ILE A 31 -8.88 6.59 -6.68
N LYS A 32 -10.15 6.17 -6.72
CA LYS A 32 -11.19 6.79 -5.89
C LYS A 32 -10.91 6.55 -4.42
N ALA A 33 -10.64 5.31 -4.02
CA ALA A 33 -10.29 5.00 -2.63
C ALA A 33 -8.98 5.69 -2.20
N GLN A 34 -8.01 5.81 -3.11
CA GLN A 34 -6.76 6.51 -2.84
C GLN A 34 -6.95 8.01 -2.61
N HIS A 35 -7.84 8.69 -3.32
CA HIS A 35 -8.16 10.10 -3.06
C HIS A 35 -8.93 10.31 -1.76
N ASP A 36 -9.69 9.30 -1.33
CA ASP A 36 -10.50 9.34 -0.10
C ASP A 36 -9.71 8.94 1.17
N VAL A 37 -8.49 8.41 1.03
CA VAL A 37 -7.69 7.92 2.17
C VAL A 37 -7.36 9.03 3.15
N LYS A 38 -7.39 8.73 4.45
CA LYS A 38 -6.97 9.67 5.51
C LYS A 38 -5.71 9.16 6.16
N GLY A 39 -4.72 10.04 6.29
CA GLY A 39 -3.54 9.76 7.10
C GLY A 39 -3.75 10.14 8.56
N GLU A 40 -3.08 9.43 9.45
CA GLU A 40 -3.02 9.79 10.85
C GLU A 40 -2.00 10.92 11.05
N THR A 41 -2.39 11.95 11.80
CA THR A 41 -1.48 12.99 12.29
C THR A 41 -0.91 12.57 13.64
N GLY A 42 0.38 12.78 13.86
CA GLY A 42 1.09 12.33 15.05
C GLY A 42 2.60 12.36 14.85
N GLY A 43 3.37 12.36 15.93
CA GLY A 43 4.84 12.43 15.83
C GLY A 43 5.31 13.66 15.05
N SER A 44 6.04 13.45 13.95
CA SER A 44 6.56 14.51 13.07
C SER A 44 5.58 15.03 12.01
N ILE A 45 4.47 14.35 11.73
CA ILE A 45 3.47 14.78 10.76
C ILE A 45 2.32 15.46 11.50
N LYS A 46 2.18 16.77 11.29
CA LYS A 46 1.12 17.59 11.94
C LYS A 46 0.02 18.01 10.98
N ASP A 47 0.34 18.13 9.70
CA ASP A 47 -0.59 18.54 8.67
C ASP A 47 -1.40 17.33 8.15
N PRO A 48 -2.74 17.35 8.20
CA PRO A 48 -3.57 16.24 7.71
C PRO A 48 -3.41 15.98 6.20
N LEU A 49 -3.11 17.01 5.40
CA LEU A 49 -2.94 16.83 3.96
C LEU A 49 -1.58 16.20 3.65
N GLN A 50 -0.52 16.55 4.38
CA GLN A 50 0.76 15.84 4.37
C GLN A 50 0.57 14.36 4.77
N ALA A 51 -0.23 14.10 5.81
CA ALA A 51 -0.53 12.74 6.25
C ALA A 51 -1.22 11.93 5.14
N HIS A 52 -2.20 12.53 4.47
CA HIS A 52 -2.86 11.94 3.28
C HIS A 52 -1.85 11.57 2.19
N ILE A 53 -1.00 12.52 1.76
CA ILE A 53 0.02 12.28 0.74
C ILE A 53 1.01 11.18 1.16
N SER A 54 1.44 11.18 2.42
CA SER A 54 2.33 10.15 2.97
C SER A 54 1.73 8.74 2.88
N VAL A 55 0.45 8.59 3.21
CA VAL A 55 -0.25 7.29 3.09
C VAL A 55 -0.32 6.82 1.65
N ARG A 56 -0.74 7.69 0.71
CA ARG A 56 -0.81 7.33 -0.71
C ARG A 56 0.54 6.88 -1.26
N ILE A 57 1.63 7.56 -0.88
CA ILE A 57 2.98 7.20 -1.29
C ILE A 57 3.39 5.85 -0.69
N ASN A 58 3.07 5.57 0.58
CA ASN A 58 3.37 4.28 1.21
C ASN A 58 2.68 3.14 0.46
N VAL A 59 1.40 3.30 0.11
CA VAL A 59 0.64 2.32 -0.66
C VAL A 59 1.28 2.10 -2.04
N LEU A 60 1.59 3.18 -2.77
CA LEU A 60 2.23 3.08 -4.08
C LEU A 60 3.59 2.39 -4.01
N GLN A 61 4.43 2.75 -3.06
CA GLN A 61 5.75 2.15 -2.90
C GLN A 61 5.63 0.66 -2.55
N ALA A 62 4.71 0.28 -1.66
CA ALA A 62 4.43 -1.12 -1.36
C ALA A 62 4.02 -1.90 -2.61
N ASP A 63 3.08 -1.37 -3.40
CA ASP A 63 2.59 -2.02 -4.61
C ASP A 63 3.65 -2.09 -5.71
N ILE A 64 4.46 -1.04 -5.91
CA ILE A 64 5.61 -1.05 -6.84
C ILE A 64 6.60 -2.15 -6.44
N GLY A 65 6.92 -2.27 -5.15
CA GLY A 65 7.79 -3.30 -4.62
C GLY A 65 7.23 -4.71 -4.84
N ASN A 66 5.93 -4.88 -4.65
CA ASN A 66 5.24 -6.15 -4.89
C ASN A 66 5.17 -6.50 -6.39
N ALA A 67 4.86 -5.53 -7.25
CA ALA A 67 4.83 -5.69 -8.71
C ALA A 67 6.20 -6.09 -9.27
N ARG A 68 7.29 -5.53 -8.72
CA ARG A 68 8.66 -5.96 -9.05
C ARG A 68 8.90 -7.42 -8.65
N LYS A 69 8.55 -7.81 -7.42
CA LYS A 69 8.73 -9.20 -6.92
C LYS A 69 7.91 -10.21 -7.73
N ALA A 70 6.71 -9.82 -8.14
CA ALA A 70 5.83 -10.58 -9.00
C ALA A 70 6.21 -10.52 -10.49
N ARG A 71 7.30 -9.83 -10.85
CA ARG A 71 7.85 -9.70 -12.21
C ARG A 71 6.94 -8.96 -13.21
N HIS A 72 5.99 -8.16 -12.73
CA HIS A 72 5.23 -7.23 -13.56
C HIS A 72 6.06 -5.99 -13.95
N LEU A 73 7.05 -5.63 -13.14
CA LEU A 73 7.97 -4.53 -13.40
C LEU A 73 9.41 -5.03 -13.44
N THR A 74 10.22 -4.48 -14.33
CA THR A 74 11.68 -4.61 -14.24
C THR A 74 12.21 -3.80 -13.05
N GLU A 75 13.44 -4.07 -12.64
CA GLU A 75 14.12 -3.28 -11.60
C GLU A 75 14.15 -1.79 -11.94
N ALA A 76 14.57 -1.44 -13.16
CA ALA A 76 14.62 -0.06 -13.61
C ALA A 76 13.25 0.63 -13.60
N GLN A 77 12.19 -0.06 -14.05
CA GLN A 77 10.83 0.48 -14.01
C GLN A 77 10.36 0.71 -12.58
N SER A 78 10.59 -0.25 -11.69
CA SER A 78 10.22 -0.15 -10.28
C SER A 78 10.95 1.00 -9.59
N GLU A 79 12.26 1.15 -9.83
CA GLU A 79 13.06 2.22 -9.25
C GLU A 79 12.58 3.59 -9.75
N GLN A 80 12.29 3.71 -11.05
CA GLN A 80 11.79 4.96 -11.62
C GLN A 80 10.47 5.39 -10.97
N LEU A 81 9.51 4.47 -10.80
CA LEU A 81 8.22 4.76 -10.16
C LEU A 81 8.40 5.08 -8.67
N TRP A 82 9.24 4.31 -7.98
CA TRP A 82 9.53 4.50 -6.57
C TRP A 82 10.14 5.87 -6.29
N GLN A 83 11.11 6.29 -7.11
CA GLN A 83 11.75 7.60 -7.01
C GLN A 83 10.79 8.75 -7.36
N GLN A 84 9.87 8.55 -8.31
CA GLN A 84 8.86 9.56 -8.62
C GLN A 84 7.94 9.81 -7.42
N ALA A 85 7.41 8.75 -6.79
CA ALA A 85 6.63 8.88 -5.57
C ALA A 85 7.47 9.47 -4.41
N GLY A 86 8.76 9.12 -4.34
CA GLY A 86 9.70 9.67 -3.37
C GLY A 86 9.99 11.17 -3.54
N ARG A 87 9.94 11.72 -4.76
CA ARG A 87 10.05 13.17 -5.01
C ARG A 87 8.84 13.92 -4.48
N VAL A 88 7.63 13.43 -4.76
CA VAL A 88 6.39 14.01 -4.21
C VAL A 88 6.45 14.10 -2.69
N ARG A 89 6.97 13.07 -2.00
CA ARG A 89 7.18 13.11 -0.55
C ARG A 89 8.10 14.26 -0.13
N LYS A 90 9.27 14.37 -0.76
CA LYS A 90 10.27 15.41 -0.43
C LYS A 90 9.71 16.80 -0.65
N ASP A 91 8.95 17.00 -1.72
CA ASP A 91 8.35 18.29 -2.05
C ASP A 91 7.26 18.64 -1.03
N ALA A 92 6.33 17.72 -0.76
CA ALA A 92 5.29 17.89 0.25
C ALA A 92 5.88 18.20 1.65
N ASP A 93 6.89 17.43 2.09
CA ASP A 93 7.58 17.66 3.36
C ASP A 93 8.31 19.02 3.38
N GLY A 94 8.90 19.42 2.25
CA GLY A 94 9.57 20.71 2.07
C GLY A 94 8.61 21.89 2.21
N TYR A 95 7.45 21.82 1.57
CA TYR A 95 6.41 22.84 1.68
C TYR A 95 5.87 22.96 3.11
N VAL A 96 5.55 21.83 3.76
CA VAL A 96 5.12 21.84 5.16
C VAL A 96 6.19 22.42 6.06
N LYS A 97 7.47 22.11 5.82
CA LYS A 97 8.57 22.70 6.59
C LYS A 97 8.66 24.22 6.38
N GLN A 98 8.35 24.73 5.19
CA GLN A 98 8.45 26.15 4.86
C GLN A 98 7.29 26.97 5.41
N GLN A 99 6.04 26.49 5.29
CA GLN A 99 4.84 27.27 5.61
C GLN A 99 3.96 26.67 6.72
N GLY A 100 4.29 25.45 7.18
CA GLY A 100 3.61 24.76 8.29
C GLY A 100 2.46 23.84 7.88
N PHE A 101 2.03 23.86 6.62
CA PHE A 101 0.88 23.08 6.12
C PHE A 101 0.94 22.89 4.60
N LEU A 102 0.12 21.97 4.06
CA LEU A 102 -0.24 21.98 2.64
C LEU A 102 -1.63 22.59 2.46
N SER A 103 -1.78 23.38 1.42
CA SER A 103 -3.06 23.84 0.91
C SER A 103 -3.78 22.74 0.13
N ALA A 104 -5.09 22.95 -0.10
CA ALA A 104 -5.87 22.07 -0.96
C ALA A 104 -5.35 22.03 -2.40
N ALA A 105 -4.76 23.13 -2.89
CA ALA A 105 -4.20 23.20 -4.24
C ALA A 105 -2.91 22.38 -4.37
N GLU A 106 -2.01 22.47 -3.38
CA GLU A 106 -0.78 21.65 -3.33
C GLU A 106 -1.14 20.17 -3.22
N ARG A 107 -2.07 19.80 -2.33
CA ARG A 107 -2.61 18.43 -2.26
C ARG A 107 -3.11 17.97 -3.62
N ALA A 108 -3.99 18.73 -4.27
CA ALA A 108 -4.56 18.33 -5.55
C ALA A 108 -3.49 18.17 -6.64
N SER A 109 -2.40 18.95 -6.58
CA SER A 109 -1.25 18.80 -7.48
C SER A 109 -0.52 17.49 -7.26
N TYR A 110 -0.14 17.22 -6.01
CA TYR A 110 0.51 15.96 -5.66
C TYR A 110 -0.38 14.76 -5.92
N ASP A 111 -1.70 14.90 -5.74
CA ASP A 111 -2.62 13.82 -6.01
C ASP A 111 -2.60 13.39 -7.48
N ARG A 112 -2.52 14.34 -8.42
CA ARG A 112 -2.38 14.05 -9.86
C ARG A 112 -1.05 13.39 -10.18
N GLU A 113 0.05 13.85 -9.58
CA GLU A 113 1.36 13.23 -9.79
C GLU A 113 1.39 11.77 -9.30
N LEU A 114 0.73 11.49 -8.18
CA LEU A 114 0.59 10.12 -7.66
C LEU A 114 -0.36 9.28 -8.52
N ASP A 115 -1.40 9.88 -9.12
CA ASP A 115 -2.27 9.19 -10.09
C ASP A 115 -1.51 8.79 -11.36
N ASP A 116 -0.55 9.60 -11.81
CA ASP A 116 0.32 9.25 -12.94
C ASP A 116 1.22 8.04 -12.61
N VAL A 117 1.77 7.99 -11.39
CA VAL A 117 2.55 6.83 -10.92
C VAL A 117 1.65 5.60 -10.83
N ALA A 118 0.47 5.74 -10.22
CA ALA A 118 -0.52 4.67 -10.10
C ALA A 118 -0.93 4.16 -11.49
N GLY A 119 -1.28 5.03 -12.42
CA GLY A 119 -1.69 4.66 -13.77
C GLY A 119 -0.63 3.85 -14.51
N ARG A 120 0.66 4.17 -14.33
CA ARG A 120 1.77 3.40 -14.91
C ARG A 120 1.91 2.01 -14.27
N LEU A 121 1.84 1.93 -12.93
CA LEU A 121 1.84 0.67 -12.20
C LEU A 121 0.65 -0.21 -12.62
N CYS A 122 -0.56 0.35 -12.60
CA CYS A 122 -1.81 -0.34 -12.88
C CYS A 122 -1.94 -0.84 -14.32
N ARG A 123 -1.18 -0.28 -15.27
CA ARG A 123 -1.07 -0.85 -16.61
C ARG A 123 -0.12 -2.05 -16.68
N ALA A 124 0.87 -2.14 -15.80
CA ALA A 124 1.82 -3.24 -15.78
C ALA A 124 1.32 -4.48 -15.03
N VAL A 125 0.40 -4.28 -14.06
CA VAL A 125 -0.16 -5.36 -13.24
C VAL A 125 -1.55 -5.84 -13.70
N LYS A 126 -2.09 -5.25 -14.76
CA LYS A 126 -3.26 -5.74 -15.49
C LYS A 126 -2.87 -6.88 -16.42
#